data_AF-A0A0S8KKY7-F1
#
_entry.id   AF-A0A0S8KKY7-F1
#
_cell.length_a   1.000
_cell.length_b   1.000
_cell.length_c   1.000
_cell.angle_alpha   90.00
_cell.angle_beta   90.00
_cell.angle_gamma   90.00
#
_symmetry.space_group_name_H-M   'P 1'
#
loop_
_entity.id
_entity.type
_entity.pdbx_description
1 polymer ?
#
loop_
_entity_poly.entity_id
_entity_poly.type
_entity_poly.pdbx_seq_one_letter_code
_entity_poly.pdbx_strand_id
1 'polypeptide(L)'
;MKKPILAFGLSFFFAGMVFLMTGCKPRKAEYPERDITNVLVWGAGGGTDICNRVVAAEMGNILGVNINVVNKTGGVGGSVGMNYAYSRPHDGYTLCGLSESCVTAGV
;
A
#
# COMPACT_ATOMS: atom_id res chain seq x y z
N MET A 1 38.69 11.13 55.26
CA MET A 1 38.80 11.24 53.79
C MET A 1 38.22 9.99 53.13
N LYS A 2 36.92 9.95 52.81
CA LYS A 2 36.26 8.78 52.17
C LYS A 2 35.01 9.20 51.36
N LYS A 3 35.16 9.73 50.14
CA LYS A 3 34.16 9.71 49.04
C LYS A 3 34.94 9.97 47.73
N PRO A 4 35.03 9.01 46.78
CA PRO A 4 34.37 9.25 45.49
C PRO A 4 34.04 7.96 44.69
N ILE A 5 33.56 6.88 45.32
CA ILE A 5 33.18 5.66 44.56
C ILE A 5 31.71 5.71 44.10
N LEU A 6 30.83 6.42 44.83
CA LEU A 6 29.40 6.49 44.51
C LEU A 6 29.05 7.43 43.33
N ALA A 7 29.92 8.39 42.99
CA ALA A 7 29.64 9.40 41.95
C ALA A 7 29.83 8.86 40.52
N PHE A 8 30.64 7.81 40.35
CA PHE A 8 30.94 7.23 39.04
C PHE A 8 29.82 6.29 38.54
N GLY A 9 29.15 5.56 39.45
CA GLY A 9 28.06 4.66 39.09
C GLY A 9 26.78 5.39 38.65
N LEU A 10 26.52 6.58 39.18
CA LEU A 10 25.31 7.35 38.88
C LEU A 10 25.35 8.04 37.51
N SER A 11 26.55 8.43 37.03
CA SER A 11 26.74 8.98 35.67
C SER A 11 26.61 7.91 34.58
N PHE A 12 27.04 6.68 34.85
CA PHE A 12 26.86 5.55 33.91
C PHE A 12 25.40 5.12 33.79
N PHE A 13 24.63 5.20 34.88
CA PHE A 13 23.20 4.87 34.88
C PHE A 13 22.36 5.90 34.11
N PHE A 14 22.71 7.19 34.18
CA PHE A 14 22.03 8.25 33.44
C PHE A 14 22.36 8.22 31.94
N ALA A 15 23.61 7.91 31.56
CA ALA A 15 24.00 7.78 30.15
C ALA A 15 23.31 6.59 29.45
N GLY A 16 23.13 5.47 30.16
CA GLY A 16 22.39 4.30 29.63
C GLY A 16 20.90 4.57 29.41
N MET A 17 20.27 5.40 30.26
CA MET A 17 18.84 5.71 30.15
C MET A 17 18.52 6.74 29.04
N VAL A 18 19.48 7.59 28.67
CA VAL A 18 19.33 8.54 27.54
C VAL A 18 19.45 7.84 26.18
N PHE A 19 20.24 6.75 26.09
CA PHE A 19 20.38 5.96 24.87
C PHE A 19 19.14 5.11 24.56
N LEU A 20 18.35 4.73 25.58
CA LEU A 20 17.12 3.96 25.41
C LEU A 20 15.93 4.81 24.91
N MET A 21 15.97 6.13 25.12
CA MET A 21 14.85 7.04 24.78
C MET A 21 14.95 7.65 23.37
N THR A 22 16.07 7.47 22.66
CA THR A 22 16.34 8.10 21.35
C THR A 22 16.11 7.16 20.14
N GLY A 23 15.69 5.92 20.37
CA GLY A 23 15.85 4.83 19.39
C GLY A 23 14.68 4.40 18.53
N CYS A 24 13.47 4.96 18.61
CA CYS A 24 12.39 4.52 17.71
C CYS A 24 11.40 5.65 17.41
N LYS A 25 11.70 6.46 16.39
CA LYS A 25 10.62 7.12 15.65
C LYS A 25 9.91 6.00 14.88
N PRO A 26 8.60 5.75 15.07
CA PRO A 26 7.89 4.87 14.15
C PRO A 26 8.07 5.44 12.75
N ARG A 27 8.76 4.70 11.87
CA ARG A 27 8.79 5.05 10.46
C ARG A 27 7.35 4.97 10.00
N LYS A 28 6.76 6.11 9.63
CA LYS A 28 5.47 6.11 8.96
C LYS A 28 5.66 5.20 7.75
N ALA A 29 4.93 4.09 7.70
CA ALA A 29 4.93 3.17 6.57
C ALA A 29 4.78 4.01 5.29
N GLU A 30 5.80 4.02 4.46
CA GLU A 30 5.81 4.80 3.23
C GLU A 30 5.07 3.93 2.22
N TYR A 31 3.81 4.27 1.96
CA TYR A 31 3.01 3.55 0.99
C TYR A 31 3.63 3.75 -0.40
N PRO A 32 3.74 2.69 -1.22
CA PRO A 32 3.37 1.29 -0.97
C PRO A 32 4.51 0.42 -0.41
N GLU A 33 4.18 -0.53 0.47
CA GLU A 33 5.12 -1.51 1.05
C GLU A 33 5.05 -2.90 0.40
N ARG A 34 4.08 -3.11 -0.50
CA ARG A 34 3.85 -4.35 -1.23
C ARG A 34 3.17 -4.07 -2.57
N ASP A 35 3.12 -5.09 -3.41
CA ASP A 35 2.43 -5.03 -4.69
C ASP A 35 0.95 -4.68 -4.55
N ILE A 36 0.45 -3.96 -5.55
CA ILE A 36 -0.94 -3.51 -5.66
C ILE A 36 -1.67 -4.42 -6.64
N THR A 37 -2.93 -4.74 -6.34
CA THR A 37 -3.81 -5.45 -7.27
C THR A 37 -4.78 -4.47 -7.90
N ASN A 38 -4.83 -4.42 -9.23
CA ASN A 38 -5.84 -3.73 -9.99
C ASN A 38 -6.89 -4.72 -10.49
N VAL A 39 -8.08 -4.69 -9.91
CA VAL A 39 -9.20 -5.57 -10.27
C VAL A 39 -9.93 -4.99 -11.47
N LEU A 40 -9.81 -5.65 -12.63
CA LEU A 40 -10.50 -5.22 -13.84
C LEU A 40 -11.74 -6.07 -14.11
N VAL A 41 -12.87 -5.43 -14.37
CA VAL A 41 -14.15 -6.14 -14.58
C VAL A 41 -14.37 -6.68 -16.00
N TRP A 42 -13.43 -6.39 -16.89
CA TRP A 42 -13.45 -6.77 -18.31
C TRP A 42 -12.50 -7.93 -18.61
N GLY A 43 -12.73 -8.61 -19.73
CA GLY A 43 -11.91 -9.73 -20.18
C GLY A 43 -10.47 -9.32 -20.50
N ALA A 44 -9.53 -10.25 -20.28
CA ALA A 44 -8.13 -10.06 -20.63
C ALA A 44 -7.93 -9.86 -22.14
N GLY A 45 -6.98 -9.00 -22.52
CA GLY A 45 -6.66 -8.71 -23.92
C GLY A 45 -7.62 -7.74 -24.63
N GLY A 46 -8.70 -7.31 -23.99
CA GLY A 46 -9.57 -6.24 -24.50
C GLY A 46 -8.91 -4.86 -24.40
N GLY A 47 -9.47 -3.85 -25.07
CA GLY A 47 -8.95 -2.48 -25.04
C GLY A 47 -8.78 -1.92 -23.63
N THR A 48 -9.79 -2.10 -22.77
CA THR A 48 -9.72 -1.66 -21.37
C THR A 48 -8.63 -2.38 -20.56
N ASP A 49 -8.38 -3.66 -20.83
CA ASP A 49 -7.33 -4.45 -20.19
C ASP A 49 -5.94 -3.96 -20.59
N ILE A 50 -5.73 -3.72 -21.88
CA ILE A 50 -4.48 -3.17 -22.39
C ILE A 50 -4.21 -1.79 -21.78
N CYS A 51 -5.21 -0.89 -21.77
CA CYS A 51 -5.08 0.43 -21.15
C CYS A 51 -4.70 0.34 -19.67
N ASN A 52 -5.36 -0.53 -18.88
CA ASN A 52 -5.03 -0.70 -17.46
C ASN A 52 -3.62 -1.24 -17.26
N ARG A 53 -3.15 -2.17 -18.10
CA ARG A 53 -1.79 -2.71 -18.00
C ARG A 53 -0.73 -1.65 -18.31
N VAL A 54 -0.95 -0.80 -19.31
CA VAL A 54 -0.04 0.32 -19.60
C VAL A 54 0.03 1.30 -18.43
N VAL A 55 -1.12 1.73 -17.91
CA VAL A 55 -1.17 2.65 -16.76
C VAL A 55 -0.54 2.02 -15.52
N ALA A 56 -0.83 0.74 -15.24
CA ALA A 56 -0.29 0.01 -14.11
C ALA A 56 1.24 -0.14 -14.20
N ALA A 57 1.79 -0.36 -15.39
CA ALA A 57 3.23 -0.43 -15.61
C ALA A 57 3.92 0.92 -15.31
N GLU A 58 3.38 2.02 -15.83
CA GLU A 58 3.95 3.36 -15.57
C GLU A 58 3.84 3.76 -14.10
N MET A 59 2.69 3.50 -13.48
CA MET A 59 2.52 3.70 -12.04
C MET A 59 3.49 2.84 -11.22
N GLY A 60 3.71 1.60 -11.62
CA GLY A 60 4.67 0.70 -10.95
C GLY A 60 6.10 1.24 -11.02
N ASN A 61 6.50 1.83 -12.15
CA ASN A 61 7.81 2.49 -12.29
C ASN A 61 7.98 3.67 -11.32
N ILE A 62 6.92 4.45 -11.09
CA ILE A 62 6.94 5.61 -10.19
C ILE A 62 6.93 5.16 -8.72
N LEU A 63 6.12 4.16 -8.39
CA LEU A 63 5.90 3.72 -7.01
C LEU A 63 6.94 2.70 -6.54
N GLY A 64 7.72 2.09 -7.45
CA GLY A 64 8.72 1.08 -7.12
C GLY A 64 8.15 -0.27 -6.69
N VAL A 65 6.86 -0.52 -6.95
CA VAL A 65 6.17 -1.80 -6.69
C VAL A 65 5.44 -2.26 -7.93
N ASN A 66 5.15 -3.55 -8.03
CA ASN A 66 4.37 -4.06 -9.15
C ASN A 66 2.86 -3.82 -8.91
N ILE A 67 2.15 -3.49 -10.00
CA ILE A 67 0.69 -3.32 -9.99
C ILE A 67 0.10 -4.37 -10.93
N ASN A 68 -0.43 -5.45 -10.35
CA ASN A 68 -0.93 -6.58 -11.12
C ASN A 68 -2.39 -6.37 -11.55
N VAL A 69 -2.68 -6.44 -12.85
CA VAL A 69 -4.04 -6.38 -13.38
C VAL A 69 -4.67 -7.78 -13.39
N VAL A 70 -5.72 -7.94 -12.60
CA VAL A 70 -6.47 -9.20 -12.43
C VAL A 70 -7.89 -9.03 -12.99
N ASN A 71 -8.19 -9.78 -14.04
CA ASN A 71 -9.51 -9.78 -14.67
C ASN A 71 -10.52 -10.59 -13.83
N LYS A 72 -11.60 -9.95 -13.40
CA LYS A 72 -12.73 -10.49 -12.64
C LYS A 72 -14.04 -10.11 -13.34
N THR A 73 -14.38 -10.87 -14.36
CA THR A 73 -15.58 -10.66 -15.20
C THR A 73 -16.85 -11.20 -14.55
N GLY A 74 -18.01 -10.66 -14.96
CA GLY A 74 -19.33 -11.21 -14.64
C GLY A 74 -20.30 -10.20 -14.02
N GLY A 75 -21.59 -10.53 -14.09
CA GLY A 75 -22.68 -9.65 -13.64
C GLY A 75 -22.98 -8.51 -14.63
N VAL A 76 -24.13 -7.86 -14.44
CA VAL A 76 -24.52 -6.67 -15.21
C VAL A 76 -23.53 -5.55 -14.92
N GLY A 77 -22.93 -4.98 -15.98
CA GLY A 77 -21.95 -3.90 -15.86
C GLY A 77 -20.66 -4.26 -15.12
N GLY A 78 -20.34 -5.55 -14.94
CA GLY A 78 -19.16 -5.96 -14.18
C GLY A 78 -19.36 -5.96 -12.65
N SER A 79 -20.61 -5.95 -12.18
CA SER A 79 -20.95 -5.86 -10.76
C SER A 79 -20.30 -6.92 -9.88
N VAL A 80 -19.99 -8.10 -10.40
CA VAL A 80 -19.29 -9.15 -9.63
C VAL A 80 -17.86 -8.72 -9.27
N GLY A 81 -17.12 -8.19 -10.25
CA GLY A 81 -15.75 -7.71 -10.04
C GLY A 81 -15.71 -6.46 -9.17
N MET A 82 -16.67 -5.55 -9.33
CA MET A 82 -16.79 -4.37 -8.46
C MET A 82 -17.08 -4.75 -7.00
N ASN A 83 -18.04 -5.66 -6.76
CA ASN A 83 -18.32 -6.15 -5.41
C ASN A 83 -17.11 -6.86 -4.79
N TYR A 84 -16.37 -7.63 -5.60
CA TYR A 84 -15.12 -8.24 -5.13
C TYR A 84 -14.12 -7.18 -4.68
N ALA A 85 -13.85 -6.15 -5.50
CA ALA A 85 -12.93 -5.06 -5.16
C ALA A 85 -13.39 -4.30 -3.92
N TYR A 86 -14.68 -3.99 -3.83
CA TYR A 86 -15.29 -3.29 -2.68
C TYR A 86 -15.16 -4.08 -1.38
N SER A 87 -15.23 -5.42 -1.44
CA SER A 87 -15.08 -6.29 -0.28
C SER A 87 -13.63 -6.46 0.21
N ARG A 88 -12.64 -5.91 -0.49
CA ARG A 88 -11.23 -5.98 -0.07
C ARG A 88 -10.95 -4.92 1.00
N PRO A 89 -9.87 -5.08 1.79
CA PRO A 89 -9.44 -4.04 2.72
C PRO A 89 -9.27 -2.69 2.02
N HIS A 90 -9.76 -1.62 2.65
CA HIS A 90 -9.63 -0.24 2.15
C HIS A 90 -8.27 0.37 2.53
N ASP A 91 -7.19 -0.34 2.21
CA ASP A 91 -5.80 -0.02 2.57
C ASP A 91 -4.96 0.50 1.39
N GLY A 92 -5.59 0.66 0.21
CA GLY A 92 -4.96 1.15 -1.02
C GLY A 92 -4.35 0.07 -1.92
N TYR A 93 -4.19 -1.17 -1.44
CA TYR A 93 -3.55 -2.24 -2.23
C TYR A 93 -4.50 -2.97 -3.17
N THR A 94 -5.79 -2.65 -3.15
CA THR A 94 -6.76 -3.09 -4.15
C THR A 94 -7.36 -1.87 -4.83
N LEU A 95 -7.08 -1.71 -6.12
CA LEU A 95 -7.69 -0.73 -6.99
C LEU A 95 -8.79 -1.39 -7.82
N CYS A 96 -9.81 -0.62 -8.18
CA CYS A 96 -10.79 -1.02 -9.19
C CYS A 96 -10.37 -0.40 -10.53
N GLY A 97 -10.28 -1.23 -11.55
CA GLY A 97 -9.74 -0.86 -12.85
C GLY A 97 -10.52 0.23 -13.55
N LEU A 98 -9.78 1.06 -14.27
CA LEU A 98 -10.31 2.16 -15.07
C LEU A 98 -11.13 1.58 -16.22
N SER A 99 -12.30 2.14 -16.52
CA SER A 99 -13.10 1.73 -17.68
C SER A 99 -13.74 2.95 -18.31
N GLU A 100 -13.56 3.11 -19.62
CA GLU A 100 -14.08 4.21 -20.43
C GLU A 100 -15.61 4.33 -20.34
N SER A 101 -16.30 3.20 -20.14
CA SER A 101 -17.76 3.13 -20.03
C SER A 101 -18.31 3.54 -18.65
N CYS A 102 -17.46 3.78 -17.66
CA CYS A 102 -17.92 4.15 -16.31
C CYS A 102 -18.58 5.54 -16.24
N VAL A 103 -18.52 6.34 -17.32
CA VAL A 103 -19.23 7.62 -17.40
C VAL A 103 -20.72 7.44 -17.70
N THR A 104 -21.20 6.26 -18.12
CA THR A 104 -22.60 6.06 -18.56
C THR A 104 -23.39 4.96 -17.84
N ALA A 105 -22.78 4.17 -16.96
CA ALA A 105 -23.50 3.14 -16.18
C ALA A 105 -24.15 3.67 -14.89
N GLY A 106 -24.37 4.99 -14.81
CA GLY A 106 -25.31 5.59 -13.89
C GLY A 106 -26.69 5.65 -14.52
N VAL A 107 -27.40 4.52 -14.53
CA VAL A 107 -28.86 4.46 -14.60
C VAL A 107 -29.34 3.40 -13.63
#